data_AF-A0A957LT97-F1
#
_entry.id   AF-A0A957LT97-F1
#
_cell.length_a   1.000
_cell.length_b   1.000
_cell.length_c   1.000
_cell.angle_alpha   90.00
_cell.angle_beta   90.00
_cell.angle_gamma   90.00
#
_symmetry.space_group_name_H-M   'P 1'
#
loop_
_entity.id
_entity.type
_entity.pdbx_description
1 polymer ?
#
loop_
_entity_poly.entity_id
_entity_poly.type
_entity_poly.pdbx_seq_one_letter_code
_entity_poly.pdbx_strand_id
1 'polypeptide(L)' 'VERAIKQTKAQFVFSSESVTYEAYWLGFSEVVASLDWLNAWVEQLAAVTPEDVQRVAQQTFARHRQTVGWYVPKGEEE' A
#
# COMPACT_ATOMS: atom_id res chain seq x y z
N VAL A 1 -0.87 -14.59 4.05
CA VAL A 1 -1.25 -13.19 4.39
C VAL A 1 -0.64 -12.72 5.69
N GLU A 2 -0.58 -13.55 6.74
CA GLU A 2 0.01 -13.21 8.05
C GLU A 2 1.43 -12.59 7.99
N ARG A 3 2.35 -13.16 7.19
CA ARG A 3 3.69 -12.59 7.02
C ARG A 3 3.66 -11.16 6.46
N ALA A 4 2.79 -10.90 5.48
CA ALA A 4 2.64 -9.58 4.88
C ALA A 4 2.07 -8.59 5.91
N ILE A 5 1.01 -8.98 6.64
CA ILE A 5 0.46 -8.18 7.74
C ILE A 5 1.55 -7.84 8.77
N LYS A 6 2.35 -8.82 9.20
CA LYS A 6 3.44 -8.60 10.16
C LYS A 6 4.47 -7.60 9.65
N GLN A 7 4.86 -7.69 8.38
CA GLN A 7 5.80 -6.77 7.76
C GLN A 7 5.22 -5.35 7.63
N THR A 8 3.98 -5.21 7.19
CA THR A 8 3.32 -3.91 7.05
C THR A 8 3.12 -3.23 8.41
N LYS A 9 2.78 -3.98 9.46
CA LYS A 9 2.74 -3.45 10.83
C LYS A 9 4.10 -2.92 11.27
N ALA A 10 5.18 -3.67 11.00
CA ALA A 10 6.53 -3.21 11.33
C ALA A 10 6.88 -1.91 10.59
N GLN A 11 6.57 -1.81 9.29
CA GLN A 11 6.79 -0.59 8.49
C GLN A 11 6.06 0.64 9.08
N PHE A 12 4.83 0.47 9.56
CA PHE A 12 4.09 1.56 10.20
C PHE A 12 4.70 1.98 11.53
N VAL A 13 5.14 1.04 12.37
CA VAL A 13 5.83 1.37 13.62
C VAL A 13 7.13 2.13 13.32
N PHE A 14 7.94 1.70 12.36
CA PHE A 14 9.12 2.47 11.93
C PHE A 14 8.76 3.86 11.41
N SER A 15 7.60 4.02 10.78
CA SER A 15 7.14 5.32 10.31
C SER A 15 6.85 6.31 11.45
N SER A 16 6.53 5.83 12.65
CA SER A 16 6.40 6.69 13.85
C SER A 16 7.73 7.17 14.44
N GLU A 17 8.86 6.63 13.99
CA GLU A 17 10.19 7.08 14.43
C GLU A 17 10.70 8.28 13.60
N SER A 18 9.93 8.73 12.60
CA SER A 18 10.29 9.84 11.73
C SER A 18 9.17 10.87 11.66
N VAL A 19 9.48 12.12 12.04
CA VAL A 19 8.54 13.26 11.96
C VAL A 19 8.00 13.49 10.56
N THR A 20 8.76 13.14 9.52
CA THR A 20 8.33 13.23 8.12
C THR A 20 7.22 12.23 7.82
N TYR A 21 7.38 10.98 8.28
CA TYR A 21 6.40 9.93 8.06
C TYR A 21 5.16 10.13 8.93
N GLU A 22 5.32 10.61 10.16
CA GLU A 22 4.20 10.99 11.01
C GLU A 22 3.37 12.12 10.37
N ALA A 23 4.02 13.18 9.88
CA ALA A 23 3.36 14.26 9.14
C ALA A 23 2.69 13.77 7.85
N TYR A 24 3.32 12.82 7.14
CA TYR A 24 2.72 12.19 5.95
C TYR A 24 1.41 11.48 6.30
N TRP A 25 1.38 10.67 7.35
CA TRP A 25 0.17 9.94 7.75
C TRP A 25 -0.95 10.86 8.21
N LEU A 26 -0.63 11.91 8.98
CA LEU A 26 -1.60 12.92 9.37
C LEU A 26 -2.17 13.65 8.16
N GLY A 27 -1.30 14.15 7.26
CA GLY A 27 -1.72 14.85 6.06
C GLY A 27 -2.53 13.97 5.10
N PHE A 28 -2.11 12.73 4.88
CA PHE A 28 -2.86 11.76 4.08
C PHE A 28 -4.25 11.50 4.68
N SER A 29 -4.32 11.32 5.99
CA SER A 29 -5.57 11.01 6.68
C SER A 29 -6.56 12.17 6.63
N GLU A 30 -6.09 13.42 6.75
CA GLU A 30 -6.94 14.61 6.60
C GLU A 30 -7.46 14.79 5.17
N VAL A 31 -6.68 14.42 4.15
CA VAL A 31 -7.03 14.68 2.74
C VAL A 31 -7.84 13.54 2.11
N VAL A 32 -7.51 12.29 2.43
CA VAL A 32 -7.97 11.10 1.69
C VAL A 32 -8.82 10.17 2.56
N ALA A 33 -8.70 10.24 3.89
CA ALA A 33 -9.38 9.34 4.82
C ALA A 33 -9.96 10.11 6.02
N SER A 34 -9.57 9.75 7.24
CA SER A 34 -9.86 10.49 8.47
C SER A 34 -8.86 10.13 9.57
N LEU A 35 -8.76 10.95 10.63
CA LEU A 35 -7.95 10.58 11.81
C LEU A 35 -8.49 9.33 12.53
N ASP A 36 -9.80 9.09 12.51
CA ASP A 36 -10.39 7.86 13.04
C ASP A 36 -9.92 6.63 12.26
N TRP A 37 -9.79 6.75 10.94
CA TRP A 37 -9.22 5.70 10.11
C TRP A 37 -7.76 5.41 10.49
N LEU A 38 -6.96 6.47 10.71
CA LEU A 38 -5.56 6.32 11.13
C LEU A 38 -5.44 5.63 12.49
N ASN A 39 -6.29 6.02 13.46
CA ASN A 39 -6.33 5.41 14.79
C ASN A 39 -6.67 3.91 14.73
N ALA A 40 -7.59 3.52 13.84
CA ALA A 40 -8.00 2.13 13.66
C ALA A 40 -7.12 1.35 12.66
N TRP A 41 -6.11 1.96 12.04
CA TRP A 41 -5.39 1.41 10.90
C TRP A 41 -4.74 0.04 11.20
N VAL A 42 -4.08 -0.09 12.35
CA VAL A 42 -3.40 -1.35 12.74
C VAL A 42 -4.39 -2.49 12.94
N GLU A 43 -5.57 -2.18 13.49
CA GLU A 43 -6.65 -3.15 13.73
C GLU A 43 -7.29 -3.58 12.41
N GLN A 44 -7.60 -2.63 11.53
CA GLN A 44 -8.14 -2.90 10.20
C GLN A 44 -7.16 -3.75 9.37
N LEU A 45 -5.86 -3.45 9.42
CA LEU A 45 -4.83 -4.25 8.77
C LEU A 45 -4.77 -5.69 9.33
N ALA A 46 -4.97 -5.85 10.64
CA ALA A 46 -4.98 -7.16 11.29
C ALA A 46 -6.19 -8.02 10.90
N ALA A 47 -7.32 -7.37 10.57
CA ALA A 47 -8.56 -8.03 10.18
C ALA A 47 -8.55 -8.56 8.74
N VAL A 48 -7.54 -8.22 7.93
CA VAL A 48 -7.46 -8.65 6.52
C VAL A 48 -7.29 -10.17 6.42
N THR A 49 -8.21 -10.80 5.69
CA THR A 49 -8.21 -12.24 5.46
C THR A 49 -7.57 -12.64 4.12
N PRO A 50 -7.14 -13.91 3.95
CA PRO A 50 -6.78 -14.45 2.63
C PRO A 50 -7.89 -14.28 1.58
N GLU A 51 -9.14 -14.45 1.97
CA GLU A 51 -10.31 -14.34 1.11
C GLU A 51 -10.50 -12.91 0.61
N ASP A 52 -10.26 -11.90 1.45
CA ASP A 52 -10.26 -10.49 1.05
C ASP A 52 -9.20 -10.19 0.00
N VAL A 53 -7.99 -10.71 0.20
CA VAL A 53 -6.89 -10.55 -0.77
C VAL A 53 -7.26 -11.19 -2.10
N GLN A 54 -7.79 -12.42 -2.07
CA GLN A 54 -8.21 -13.14 -3.27
C GLN A 54 -9.33 -12.39 -4.02
N ARG A 55 -10.33 -11.88 -3.28
CA ARG A 55 -11.44 -11.09 -3.83
C ARG A 55 -10.95 -9.83 -4.53
N VAL A 56 -10.08 -9.05 -3.88
CA VAL A 56 -9.53 -7.81 -4.47
C VAL A 56 -8.65 -8.12 -5.68
N ALA A 57 -7.82 -9.16 -5.62
CA ALA A 57 -6.98 -9.56 -6.74
C ALA A 57 -7.80 -9.87 -8.00
N GLN A 58 -8.92 -10.60 -7.87
CA GLN A 58 -9.83 -10.90 -8.97
C GLN A 58 -10.52 -9.66 -9.56
N GLN A 59 -10.80 -8.64 -8.74
CA GLN A 59 -11.46 -7.40 -9.17
C GLN A 59 -10.49 -6.40 -9.81
N THR A 60 -9.25 -6.36 -9.34
CA THR A 60 -8.24 -5.39 -9.77
C THR A 60 -7.44 -5.87 -10.96
N PHE A 61 -6.97 -7.13 -10.95
CA PHE A 61 -6.07 -7.66 -11.98
C PHE A 61 -6.84 -8.24 -13.18
N ALA A 62 -7.69 -7.42 -13.78
CA ALA A 62 -8.37 -7.76 -15.02
C ALA A 62 -7.49 -7.43 -16.22
N ARG A 63 -7.31 -8.37 -17.15
CA ARG A 63 -6.45 -8.20 -18.34
C ARG A 63 -6.80 -6.97 -19.18
N HIS A 64 -8.09 -6.61 -19.26
CA HIS A 64 -8.56 -5.43 -19.99
C HIS A 64 -8.20 -4.09 -19.30
N ARG A 65 -7.72 -4.12 -18.05
CA ARG A 65 -7.23 -2.96 -17.28
C ARG A 65 -5.71 -2.92 -17.20
N GLN A 66 -5.02 -3.76 -17.98
CA GLN A 66 -3.57 -3.83 -18.00
C GLN A 66 -3.00 -2.83 -19.02
N THR A 67 -2.10 -1.96 -18.57
CA THR A 67 -1.25 -1.12 -19.42
C THR A 67 0.16 -1.68 -19.38
N VAL A 68 0.74 -2.01 -20.54
CA VAL A 68 2.11 -2.56 -20.64
C VAL A 68 2.95 -1.63 -21.52
N GLY A 69 4.07 -1.16 -20.98
CA GLY A 69 5.09 -0.41 -21.72
C GLY A 69 6.41 -1.16 -21.69
N TRP A 70 7.05 -1.28 -22.85
CA TRP A 70 8.38 -1.87 -22.98
C TRP A 70 9.38 -0.78 -23.37
N TYR A 71 10.39 -0.57 -22.53
CA TYR A 71 11.53 0.25 -22.92
C TYR A 71 12.48 -0.62 -23.76
N VAL A 72 12.71 -0.21 -25.00
CA VAL A 72 13.70 -0.83 -25.88
C VAL A 72 14.90 0.11 -25.95
N PRO A 73 16.00 -0.17 -25.24
CA PRO A 73 17.20 0.66 -25.34
C PRO A 73 17.70 0.62 -26.78
N LYS A 74 17.95 1.79 -27.35
CA LYS A 74 18.78 1.91 -28.54
C LYS A 74 20.22 2.04 -28.05
N GLY A 75 21.13 1.25 -28.62
CA GLY A 75 22.56 1.40 -28.32
C GLY A 75 23.01 2.83 -28.62
N GLU A 76 24.08 3.28 -27.95
CA GLU A 76 24.74 4.55 -28.29
C GLU A 76 25.15 4.49 -29.77
N GLU A 77 24.66 5.41 -30.60
CA GLU A 77 25.27 5.67 -31.90
C GLU A 77 26.63 6.30 -31.61
N GLU A 78 27.71 5.60 -32.01
CA GLU A 78 29.12 6.05 -31.84
C GLU A 78 29.39 7.44 -32.43
#